data_AF-A0A8C0F0M3-F1
#
_entry.id   AF-A0A8C0F0M3-F1
#
_cell.length_a   1.000
_cell.length_b   1.000
_cell.length_c   1.000
_cell.angle_alpha   90.00
_cell.angle_beta   90.00
_cell.angle_gamma   90.00
#
_symmetry.space_group_name_H-M   'P 1'
#
loop_
_entity.id
_entity.type
_entity.pdbx_description
1 polymer ?
#
loop_
_entity_poly.entity_id
_entity_poly.type
_entity_poly.pdbx_seq_one_letter_code
_entity_poly.pdbx_strand_id
1 'polypeptide(L)'
;MDGHHVKVWGQGGGTGTSVTPPPSSSTSLCPPQDISCLNRDPAKVVVVDCRREAFCLQPYNGLALPRWDGSSDDRALYDLTAFLKTIALSGVEDVRTVLENYALEEDPLAAFKRRRLQLEEEEQQRLAELAQGKKPTGLFLGG
;
A
#
# COMPACT_ATOMS: atom_id res chain seq x y z
N MET A 1 -25.93 38.82 -29.30
CA MET A 1 -26.77 39.72 -28.47
C MET A 1 -26.10 39.77 -27.12
N ASP A 2 -25.05 40.60 -27.06
CA ASP A 2 -24.07 40.64 -25.99
C ASP A 2 -24.52 41.65 -24.94
N GLY A 3 -24.82 41.15 -23.74
CA GLY A 3 -25.21 41.97 -22.59
C GLY A 3 -24.00 42.27 -21.71
N HIS A 4 -23.38 43.43 -21.94
CA HIS A 4 -22.39 44.02 -21.04
C HIS A 4 -23.04 44.48 -19.73
N HIS A 5 -22.53 44.01 -18.58
CA HIS A 5 -22.88 44.52 -17.26
C HIS A 5 -21.82 45.54 -16.80
N VAL A 6 -22.18 46.82 -16.80
CA VAL A 6 -21.37 47.92 -16.27
C VAL A 6 -21.58 47.99 -14.76
N LYS A 7 -20.52 47.84 -13.96
CA LYS A 7 -20.57 48.01 -12.51
C LYS A 7 -19.86 49.31 -12.12
N VAL A 8 -20.66 50.21 -11.55
CA VAL A 8 -20.26 51.51 -10.98
C VAL A 8 -19.37 51.29 -9.76
N TRP A 9 -18.26 52.02 -9.65
CA TRP A 9 -17.46 52.09 -8.42
C TRP A 9 -17.71 53.42 -7.72
N GLY A 10 -18.25 53.35 -6.51
CA GLY A 10 -18.27 54.45 -5.54
C GLY A 10 -16.94 54.52 -4.80
N GLN A 11 -16.38 55.73 -4.71
CA GLN A 11 -15.11 56.03 -4.05
C GLN A 11 -15.39 56.43 -2.60
N GLY A 12 -14.85 55.67 -1.63
CA GLY A 12 -14.96 55.98 -0.20
C GLY A 12 -13.81 55.29 0.54
N GLY A 13 -12.88 56.09 1.08
CA GLY A 13 -11.67 55.61 1.72
C GLY A 13 -11.86 55.15 3.16
N GLY A 14 -10.79 54.52 3.69
CA GLY A 14 -10.57 54.39 5.12
C GLY A 14 -10.34 52.96 5.62
N THR A 15 -9.15 52.79 6.20
CA THR A 15 -8.71 51.73 7.12
C THR A 15 -8.28 50.39 6.50
N GLY A 16 -6.98 50.11 6.67
CA GLY A 16 -6.35 48.85 6.30
C GLY A 16 -6.84 47.72 7.19
N THR A 17 -7.36 46.68 6.56
CA THR A 17 -7.46 45.34 7.12
C THR A 17 -6.63 44.43 6.24
N SER A 18 -5.58 43.86 6.81
CA SER A 18 -4.84 42.75 6.22
C SER A 18 -5.82 41.61 5.95
N VAL A 19 -6.15 41.40 4.69
CA VAL A 19 -6.94 40.24 4.26
C VAL A 19 -5.96 39.08 4.14
N THR A 20 -5.82 38.29 5.20
CA THR A 20 -5.23 36.96 5.09
C THR A 20 -6.11 36.13 4.15
N PRO A 21 -5.57 35.54 3.07
CA PRO A 21 -6.35 34.64 2.23
C PRO A 21 -6.78 33.42 3.06
N PRO A 22 -7.98 32.86 2.82
CA PRO A 22 -8.37 31.60 3.45
C PRO A 22 -7.38 30.50 3.01
N PRO A 23 -7.02 29.54 3.88
CA PRO A 23 -6.25 28.38 3.45
C PRO A 23 -7.09 27.59 2.44
N SER A 24 -6.79 27.79 1.15
CA SER A 24 -7.28 26.97 0.06
C SER A 24 -6.45 25.69 0.01
N SER A 25 -6.70 24.80 0.96
CA SER A 25 -6.34 23.39 0.87
C SER A 25 -7.56 22.61 1.31
N SER A 26 -8.50 22.48 0.38
CA SER A 26 -9.55 21.48 0.44
C SER A 26 -8.89 20.11 0.28
N THR A 27 -8.14 19.69 1.29
CA THR A 27 -7.80 18.30 1.47
C THR A 27 -9.12 17.65 1.82
N SER A 28 -9.72 16.94 0.86
CA SER A 28 -10.78 15.99 1.14
C SER A 28 -10.17 14.91 2.03
N LEU A 29 -10.12 15.18 3.33
CA LEU A 29 -9.82 14.22 4.36
C LEU A 29 -11.00 13.24 4.32
N CYS A 30 -10.85 12.18 3.56
CA CYS A 30 -11.75 11.05 3.72
C CYS A 30 -11.55 10.57 5.16
N PRO A 31 -12.64 10.46 5.94
CA PRO A 31 -12.53 10.04 7.32
C PRO A 31 -11.89 8.65 7.37
N PRO A 32 -11.03 8.39 8.36
CA PRO A 32 -10.39 7.09 8.50
C PRO A 32 -11.44 5.99 8.70
N GLN A 33 -11.22 4.84 8.08
CA GLN A 33 -12.11 3.69 8.17
C GLN A 33 -11.89 3.01 9.52
N ASP A 34 -12.92 2.99 10.37
CA ASP A 34 -12.89 2.24 11.62
C ASP A 34 -13.34 0.80 11.40
N ILE A 35 -12.39 -0.14 11.36
CA ILE A 35 -12.70 -1.56 11.20
C ILE A 35 -13.24 -2.22 12.47
N SER A 36 -13.17 -1.57 13.64
CA SER A 36 -13.73 -2.11 14.90
C SER A 36 -15.26 -2.21 14.84
N CYS A 37 -15.88 -1.44 13.94
CA CYS A 37 -17.30 -1.47 13.64
C CYS A 37 -17.70 -2.67 12.75
N LEU A 38 -16.74 -3.41 12.19
CA LEU A 38 -17.02 -4.63 11.44
C LEU A 38 -17.19 -5.78 12.43
N ASN A 39 -18.25 -6.58 12.26
CA ASN A 39 -18.42 -7.83 13.01
C ASN A 39 -17.50 -8.93 12.47
N ARG A 40 -16.19 -8.66 12.47
CA ARG A 40 -15.11 -9.48 11.91
C ARG A 40 -13.89 -9.35 12.81
N ASP A 41 -13.15 -10.45 12.96
CA ASP A 41 -11.88 -10.46 13.71
C ASP A 41 -10.82 -9.64 12.95
N PRO A 42 -10.22 -8.59 13.55
CA PRO A 42 -9.16 -7.81 12.94
C PRO A 42 -7.96 -8.64 12.48
N ALA A 43 -7.67 -9.79 13.09
CA ALA A 43 -6.61 -10.69 12.67
C ALA A 43 -6.87 -11.33 11.28
N LYS A 44 -8.09 -11.20 10.75
CA LYS A 44 -8.53 -11.69 9.44
C LYS A 44 -8.99 -10.58 8.48
N VAL A 45 -8.77 -9.32 8.82
CA VAL A 45 -9.21 -8.16 8.03
C VAL A 45 -8.01 -7.44 7.41
N VAL A 46 -8.09 -7.14 6.12
CA VAL A 46 -7.12 -6.32 5.39
C VAL A 46 -7.87 -5.13 4.78
N VAL A 47 -7.39 -3.91 5.06
CA VAL A 47 -7.87 -2.67 4.44
C VAL A 47 -6.93 -2.33 3.30
N VAL A 48 -7.46 -2.20 2.10
CA VAL A 48 -6.69 -1.82 0.90
C VAL A 48 -7.14 -0.44 0.46
N ASP A 49 -6.22 0.51 0.44
CA ASP A 49 -6.46 1.88 -0.05
C ASP A 49 -5.20 2.41 -0.75
N CYS A 50 -5.34 3.48 -1.53
CA CYS A 50 -4.21 4.20 -2.12
C CYS A 50 -3.62 5.27 -1.19
N ARG A 51 -4.28 5.51 -0.04
CA ARG A 51 -3.90 6.52 0.95
C ARG A 51 -3.66 5.87 2.31
N ARG A 52 -2.50 6.16 2.92
CA ARG A 52 -2.15 5.61 4.24
C ARG A 52 -3.06 6.14 5.34
N GLU A 53 -3.63 7.33 5.14
CA GLU A 53 -4.54 7.97 6.10
C GLU A 53 -5.85 7.20 6.27
N ALA A 54 -6.25 6.40 5.27
CA ALA A 54 -7.51 5.67 5.28
C ALA A 54 -7.60 4.63 6.40
N PHE A 55 -6.46 4.12 6.87
CA PHE A 55 -6.36 3.09 7.90
C PHE A 55 -5.54 3.55 9.12
N CYS A 56 -5.46 4.86 9.38
CA CYS A 56 -4.69 5.38 10.51
C CYS A 56 -5.23 4.93 11.88
N LEU A 57 -6.51 4.57 11.97
CA LEU A 57 -7.13 3.99 13.17
C LEU A 57 -6.69 2.53 13.42
N GLN A 58 -6.26 1.82 12.38
CA GLN A 58 -5.78 0.43 12.45
C GLN A 58 -4.56 0.26 11.53
N PRO A 59 -3.40 0.85 11.89
CA PRO A 59 -2.24 0.96 11.01
C PRO A 59 -1.67 -0.39 10.56
N TYR A 60 -1.88 -1.44 11.35
CA TYR A 60 -1.41 -2.80 11.09
C TYR A 60 -2.31 -3.60 10.15
N ASN A 61 -3.52 -3.11 9.86
CA ASN A 61 -4.47 -3.77 8.97
C ASN A 61 -4.45 -3.20 7.55
N GLY A 62 -3.68 -2.13 7.31
CA GLY A 62 -3.63 -1.43 6.04
C GLY A 62 -2.58 -1.95 5.07
N LEU A 63 -2.95 -2.03 3.80
CA LEU A 63 -2.05 -2.21 2.66
C LEU A 63 -2.25 -1.03 1.71
N ALA A 64 -1.26 -0.14 1.66
CA ALA A 64 -1.28 1.00 0.74
C ALA A 64 -0.79 0.57 -0.65
N LEU A 65 -1.62 0.76 -1.67
CA LEU A 65 -1.25 0.51 -3.06
C LEU A 65 -0.94 1.82 -3.80
N PRO A 66 -0.09 1.78 -4.84
CA PRO A 66 0.05 2.90 -5.76
C PRO A 66 -1.31 3.31 -6.32
N ARG A 67 -1.52 4.62 -6.48
CA ARG A 67 -2.73 5.14 -7.12
C ARG A 67 -2.72 4.73 -8.59
N TRP A 68 -3.84 4.15 -9.05
CA TRP A 68 -4.03 3.87 -10.47
C TRP A 68 -4.05 5.17 -11.28
N ASP A 69 -3.26 5.20 -12.34
CA ASP A 69 -3.08 6.36 -13.22
C ASP A 69 -4.01 6.35 -14.45
N GLY A 70 -4.81 5.29 -14.61
CA GLY A 70 -5.69 5.09 -15.77
C GLY A 70 -5.10 4.17 -16.84
N SER A 71 -3.87 3.67 -16.67
CA SER A 71 -3.23 2.77 -17.64
C SER A 71 -3.95 1.43 -17.76
N SER A 72 -4.15 0.96 -19.00
CA SER A 72 -4.67 -0.38 -19.30
C SER A 72 -3.65 -1.50 -19.09
N ASP A 73 -2.37 -1.13 -19.01
CA ASP A 73 -1.27 -2.07 -18.74
C ASP A 73 -1.08 -2.30 -17.24
N ASP A 74 -1.82 -1.59 -16.39
CA ASP A 74 -1.82 -1.82 -14.96
C ASP A 74 -2.20 -3.28 -14.63
N ARG A 75 -1.44 -3.88 -13.72
CA ARG A 75 -1.64 -5.24 -13.22
C ARG A 75 -1.76 -5.27 -11.69
N ALA A 76 -1.89 -4.13 -11.03
CA ALA A 76 -1.87 -4.04 -9.57
C ALA A 76 -2.98 -4.89 -8.93
N LEU A 77 -4.19 -4.87 -9.48
CA LEU A 77 -5.30 -5.70 -8.97
C LEU A 77 -5.07 -7.21 -9.19
N TYR A 78 -4.41 -7.58 -10.28
CA TYR A 78 -4.03 -8.97 -10.53
C TYR A 78 -2.98 -9.44 -9.52
N ASP A 79 -1.95 -8.64 -9.30
CA ASP A 79 -0.90 -8.90 -8.33
C ASP A 79 -1.43 -8.92 -6.88
N LEU A 80 -2.34 -8.00 -6.55
CA LEU A 80 -3.07 -7.99 -5.29
C LEU A 80 -3.87 -9.27 -5.09
N THR A 81 -4.55 -9.75 -6.13
CA THR A 81 -5.30 -11.01 -6.07
C THR A 81 -4.37 -12.18 -5.75
N ALA A 82 -3.20 -12.24 -6.39
CA ALA A 82 -2.20 -13.26 -6.09
C ALA A 82 -1.69 -13.16 -4.65
N PHE A 83 -1.40 -11.95 -4.17
CA PHE A 83 -0.97 -11.69 -2.79
C PHE A 83 -2.00 -12.17 -1.77
N LEU A 84 -3.27 -11.75 -1.91
CA LEU A 84 -4.36 -12.13 -1.00
C LEU A 84 -4.62 -13.64 -1.02
N LYS A 85 -4.57 -14.27 -2.21
CA LYS A 85 -4.66 -15.73 -2.31
C LYS A 85 -3.54 -16.43 -1.55
N THR A 86 -2.30 -15.93 -1.66
CA THR A 86 -1.18 -16.51 -0.93
C THR A 86 -1.39 -16.40 0.59
N ILE A 87 -1.85 -15.26 1.11
CA ILE A 87 -2.18 -15.12 2.54
C ILE A 87 -3.29 -16.09 2.97
N ALA A 88 -4.34 -16.20 2.16
CA ALA A 88 -5.47 -17.07 2.48
C ALA A 88 -5.08 -18.56 2.49
N LEU A 89 -4.17 -18.97 1.60
CA LEU A 89 -3.74 -20.36 1.46
C LEU A 89 -2.56 -20.75 2.36
N SER A 90 -1.78 -19.79 2.84
CA SER A 90 -0.61 -20.06 3.70
C SER A 90 -0.98 -20.42 5.14
N GLY A 91 -2.26 -20.34 5.52
CA GLY A 91 -2.73 -20.70 6.86
C GLY A 91 -2.31 -19.71 7.94
N VAL A 92 -1.99 -18.47 7.58
CA VAL A 92 -1.61 -17.42 8.53
C VAL A 92 -2.74 -17.16 9.54
N GLU A 93 -2.42 -17.26 10.83
CA GLU A 93 -3.37 -17.01 11.91
C GLU A 93 -3.72 -15.53 12.04
N ASP A 94 -2.74 -14.65 11.92
CA ASP A 94 -2.92 -13.19 11.99
C ASP A 94 -2.29 -12.50 10.79
N VAL A 95 -3.14 -11.92 9.92
CA VAL A 95 -2.72 -11.27 8.67
C VAL A 95 -1.84 -10.05 8.92
N ARG A 96 -1.94 -9.41 10.09
CA ARG A 96 -1.17 -8.20 10.42
C ARG A 96 0.34 -8.46 10.43
N THR A 97 0.75 -9.65 10.87
CA THR A 97 2.17 -10.08 10.83
C THR A 97 2.74 -10.11 9.42
N VAL A 98 1.92 -10.46 8.43
CA VAL A 98 2.30 -10.43 7.02
C VAL A 98 2.37 -8.99 6.54
N LEU A 99 1.36 -8.17 6.85
CA LEU A 99 1.31 -6.78 6.40
C LEU A 99 2.47 -5.94 6.95
N GLU A 100 2.88 -6.16 8.20
CA GLU A 100 4.04 -5.52 8.81
C GLU A 100 5.33 -5.74 8.01
N ASN A 101 5.53 -6.94 7.45
CA ASN A 101 6.68 -7.26 6.60
C ASN A 101 6.70 -6.51 5.27
N TYR A 102 5.62 -5.81 4.91
CA TYR A 102 5.50 -5.00 3.71
C TYR A 102 5.23 -3.51 4.02
N ALA A 103 5.10 -3.13 5.30
CA ALA A 103 4.68 -1.78 5.70
C ALA A 103 5.70 -0.67 5.37
N LEU A 104 6.96 -1.04 5.17
CA LEU A 104 8.06 -0.15 4.78
C LEU A 104 8.38 -0.21 3.28
N GLU A 105 7.71 -1.07 2.51
CA GLU A 105 7.91 -1.16 1.07
C GLU A 105 7.09 -0.04 0.40
N GLU A 106 7.72 0.70 -0.51
CA GLU A 106 7.03 1.73 -1.32
C GLU A 106 5.93 1.11 -2.19
N ASP A 107 6.20 -0.07 -2.75
CA ASP A 107 5.23 -0.91 -3.46
C ASP A 107 5.24 -2.32 -2.86
N PRO A 108 4.27 -2.65 -2.00
CA PRO A 108 4.21 -3.94 -1.35
C PRO A 108 3.98 -5.11 -2.34
N LEU A 109 3.33 -4.85 -3.48
CA LEU A 109 3.08 -5.88 -4.50
C LEU A 109 4.34 -6.17 -5.32
N ALA A 110 5.14 -5.14 -5.63
CA ALA A 110 6.46 -5.34 -6.23
C ALA A 110 7.39 -6.13 -5.30
N ALA A 111 7.40 -5.79 -4.01
CA ALA A 111 8.17 -6.52 -3.00
C ALA A 111 7.72 -7.99 -2.89
N PHE A 112 6.41 -8.24 -2.91
CA PHE A 112 5.87 -9.60 -2.93
C PHE A 112 6.34 -10.40 -4.15
N LYS A 113 6.27 -9.84 -5.35
CA LYS A 113 6.76 -10.49 -6.58
C LYS A 113 8.25 -10.82 -6.50
N ARG A 114 9.06 -9.85 -6.04
CA ARG A 114 10.51 -10.04 -5.85
C ARG A 114 10.82 -11.19 -4.90
N ARG A 115 10.17 -11.23 -3.72
CA ARG A 115 10.38 -12.30 -2.73
C ARG A 115 9.93 -13.67 -3.24
N ARG A 116 8.83 -13.73 -4.00
CA ARG A 116 8.38 -14.97 -4.63
C ARG A 116 9.38 -15.51 -5.65
N LEU A 117 9.89 -14.65 -6.53
CA LEU A 117 10.88 -15.04 -7.51
C LEU A 117 12.16 -15.57 -6.83
N GLN A 118 12.63 -14.89 -5.78
CA GLN A 118 13.80 -15.33 -5.01
C GLN A 118 13.61 -16.73 -4.42
N LEU A 119 12.46 -17.00 -3.81
CA LEU A 119 12.15 -18.33 -3.25
C LEU A 119 12.11 -19.42 -4.34
N GLU A 120 11.53 -19.13 -5.50
CA GLU A 120 11.47 -20.05 -6.63
C GLU A 120 12.87 -20.34 -7.20
N GLU A 121 13.74 -19.33 -7.31
CA GLU A 121 15.13 -19.49 -7.72
C GLU A 121 15.95 -20.31 -6.72
N GLU A 122 15.83 -20.02 -5.43
CA GLU A 122 16.49 -20.77 -4.35
C GLU A 122 16.06 -22.25 -4.35
N GLU A 123 14.77 -22.53 -4.54
CA GLU A 123 14.26 -23.90 -4.65
C GLU A 123 14.86 -24.62 -5.86
N GLN A 124 14.89 -23.98 -7.03
CA GLN A 124 15.48 -24.55 -8.24
C GLN A 124 16.98 -24.84 -8.07
N GLN A 125 17.72 -23.94 -7.43
CA GLN A 125 19.13 -24.15 -7.11
C GLN A 125 19.32 -25.35 -6.19
N ARG A 126 18.54 -25.46 -5.11
CA ARG A 126 18.59 -26.60 -4.18
C ARG A 126 18.28 -27.92 -4.88
N LEU A 127 17.30 -27.95 -5.77
CA LEU A 127 16.97 -29.14 -6.56
C LEU A 127 18.10 -29.51 -7.53
N ALA A 128 18.73 -28.53 -8.18
CA ALA A 128 19.86 -28.75 -9.07
C ALA A 128 21.11 -29.26 -8.31
N GLU A 129 21.38 -28.75 -7.11
CA GLU A 129 22.47 -29.22 -6.25
C GLU A 129 22.26 -30.66 -5.81
N LEU A 130 21.03 -31.00 -5.39
CA LEU A 130 20.64 -32.38 -5.05
C LEU A 130 20.82 -33.31 -6.26
N ALA A 131 20.44 -32.85 -7.46
CA ALA A 131 20.63 -33.61 -8.69
C ALA A 131 22.12 -33.78 -9.07
N GLN A 132 22.98 -32.82 -8.73
CA GLN A 132 24.42 -32.86 -9.01
C GLN A 132 25.25 -33.67 -7.99
N GLY A 133 24.65 -34.18 -6.90
CA GLY A 133 25.28 -35.15 -6.00
C GLY A 133 26.61 -34.70 -5.35
N LYS A 134 26.83 -33.39 -5.18
CA LYS A 134 28.03 -32.85 -4.54
C LYS A 134 28.00 -33.18 -3.04
N LYS A 135 28.80 -34.18 -2.63
CA LYS A 135 29.05 -34.45 -1.21
C LYS A 135 29.74 -33.23 -0.57
N PRO A 136 29.37 -32.83 0.66
CA PRO A 136 30.03 -31.72 1.33
C PRO A 136 31.51 -32.07 1.53
N THR A 137 32.37 -31.33 0.84
CA THR A 137 33.82 -31.41 1.00
C THR A 137 34.19 -30.70 2.30
N GLY A 138 34.29 -31.46 3.39
CA GLY A 138 34.94 -30.98 4.62
C GLY A 138 34.16 -31.18 5.91
N LEU A 139 34.03 -32.42 6.37
CA LEU A 139 34.06 -32.70 7.80
C LEU A 139 35.28 -33.60 8.06
N PHE A 140 36.37 -32.96 8.47
CA PHE A 140 37.56 -33.62 8.99
C PHE A 140 37.21 -34.14 10.40
N LEU A 141 37.00 -35.46 10.53
CA LEU A 141 37.04 -36.15 11.81
C LEU A 141 38.50 -36.31 12.21
N GLY A 142 38.92 -35.63 13.28
CA GLY A 142 40.20 -35.83 13.94
C GLY A 142 40.21 -35.04 15.25
N GLY A 143 40.57 -35.59 16.40
CA GLY A 143 41.01 -36.94 16.74
C GLY A 143 41.00 -37.10 18.26
#